data_AF-A0A8T3MLM5-F1
#
_entry.id   AF-A0A8T3MLM5-F1
#
_cell.length_a   1.000
_cell.length_b   1.000
_cell.length_c   1.000
_cell.angle_alpha   90.00
_cell.angle_beta   90.00
_cell.angle_gamma   90.00
#
_symmetry.space_group_name_H-M   'P 1'
#
loop_
_entity.id
_entity.type
_entity.pdbx_description
1 polymer ?
#
loop_
_entity_poly.entity_id
_entity_poly.type
_entity_poly.pdbx_seq_one_letter_code
_entity_poly.pdbx_strand_id
1 'polypeptide(L)'
;MDVNILLAAASALLFLGLIGLFAFLIRHQGQVEPEEQEVYGVELLRQHYDAGATVEQPTPYYVSPIPASPDPLEIAGNLDKKILIGAATIFGVLGMIGGYFVIQGEASPFAPGKGLRGAAVEHQLRLDVRRGKEQYASLCYDCHGRDGKAGTNPEGKELPGRPLNVAGNKYESLKEDPAALGTRRKFIEMRIHRGKDNPPGQYDMPAWGRAEGGQLSDWQVKQLADLIMYGTDADWADIAHIRQEHDPDHQVAERIPDRPAIPTGKDVAEVYCTACHAIQAGGRSTLPQAPNLAEWIANGSKPRAENPPLEALSQTDPDWLVKWVSNAKKIKPDTLMTPQAASEGGPVPDDQIKLVVEWLRTGK
;
A
#
# COMPACT_ATOMS: atom_id res chain seq x y z
N MET A 1 -16.91 26.63 65.94
CA MET A 1 -16.61 25.66 64.87
C MET A 1 -15.11 25.73 64.65
N ASP A 2 -14.41 24.59 64.68
CA ASP A 2 -12.96 24.55 64.48
C ASP A 2 -12.61 25.08 63.08
N VAL A 3 -11.63 25.96 63.00
CA VAL A 3 -11.11 26.53 61.74
C VAL A 3 -10.71 25.42 60.77
N ASN A 4 -10.23 24.29 61.29
CA ASN A 4 -9.89 23.12 60.48
C ASN A 4 -11.12 22.48 59.81
N ILE A 5 -12.26 22.44 60.51
CA ILE A 5 -13.52 21.92 59.95
C ILE A 5 -14.05 22.85 58.86
N LEU A 6 -13.93 24.16 59.06
CA LEU A 6 -14.30 25.16 58.05
C LEU A 6 -13.44 25.06 56.80
N LEU A 7 -12.12 24.93 56.95
CA LEU A 7 -11.21 24.76 55.81
C LEU A 7 -11.43 23.43 55.08
N ALA A 8 -11.68 22.33 55.81
CA ALA A 8 -11.98 21.04 55.21
C ALA A 8 -13.28 21.08 54.39
N ALA A 9 -14.34 21.70 54.92
CA ALA A 9 -15.60 21.87 54.21
C ALA A 9 -15.44 22.75 52.96
N ALA A 10 -14.71 23.88 53.08
CA ALA A 10 -14.44 24.76 51.94
C ALA A 10 -13.63 24.05 50.85
N SER A 11 -12.65 23.22 51.23
CA SER A 11 -11.81 22.47 50.29
C SER A 11 -12.61 21.37 49.57
N ALA A 12 -13.50 20.67 50.28
CA ALA A 12 -14.41 19.69 49.70
C ALA A 12 -15.39 20.33 48.70
N LEU A 13 -15.93 21.51 49.04
CA LEU A 13 -16.81 22.26 48.15
C LEU A 13 -16.10 22.75 46.89
N LEU A 14 -14.87 23.25 47.01
CA LEU A 14 -14.04 23.65 45.86
C LEU A 14 -13.74 22.46 44.94
N PHE A 15 -13.41 21.30 45.52
CA PHE A 15 -13.17 20.08 44.76
C PHE A 15 -14.41 19.60 44.01
N LEU A 16 -15.57 19.57 44.69
CA LEU A 16 -16.85 19.23 44.04
C LEU A 16 -17.24 20.24 42.97
N GLY A 17 -16.98 21.53 43.20
CA GLY A 17 -17.17 22.58 42.19
C GLY A 17 -16.28 22.40 40.97
N LEU A 18 -15.03 21.98 41.16
CA LEU A 18 -14.10 21.69 40.08
C LEU A 18 -14.59 20.49 39.24
N ILE A 19 -15.03 19.40 39.90
CA ILE A 19 -15.63 18.23 39.22
C ILE A 19 -16.85 18.65 38.41
N GLY A 20 -17.73 19.47 38.99
CA GLY A 20 -18.93 19.99 38.31
C GLY A 20 -18.57 20.85 37.09
N LEU A 21 -17.56 21.70 37.19
CA LEU A 21 -17.06 22.52 36.08
C LEU A 21 -16.52 21.65 34.94
N PHE A 22 -15.71 20.63 35.24
CA PHE A 22 -15.20 19.71 34.22
C PHE A 22 -16.31 18.90 33.55
N ALA A 23 -17.28 18.39 34.31
CA ALA A 23 -18.45 17.71 33.75
C ALA A 23 -19.27 18.64 32.84
N PHE A 24 -19.42 19.91 33.21
CA PHE A 24 -20.06 20.93 32.39
C PHE A 24 -19.29 21.20 31.10
N LEU A 25 -17.97 21.39 31.17
CA LEU A 25 -17.13 21.64 30.00
C LEU A 25 -17.16 20.47 29.00
N ILE A 26 -17.08 19.22 29.47
CA ILE A 26 -17.19 18.03 28.63
C ILE A 26 -18.56 18.00 27.92
N ARG A 27 -19.65 18.24 28.66
CA ARG A 27 -21.00 18.29 28.09
C ARG A 27 -21.13 19.42 27.07
N HIS A 28 -20.55 20.58 27.37
CA HIS A 28 -20.65 21.76 26.51
C HIS A 28 -19.83 21.59 25.23
N GLN A 29 -18.63 21.02 25.29
CA GLN A 29 -17.84 20.71 24.09
C GLN A 29 -18.59 19.79 23.14
N GLY A 30 -19.25 18.74 23.65
CA GLY A 30 -20.09 17.86 22.83
C GLY A 30 -21.36 18.49 22.25
N GLN A 31 -21.71 19.72 22.65
CA GLN A 31 -22.83 20.49 22.07
C GLN A 31 -22.39 21.57 21.09
N VAL A 32 -21.12 22.00 21.16
CA VAL A 32 -20.60 23.15 20.40
C VAL A 32 -19.83 22.70 19.16
N GLU A 33 -19.22 21.51 19.17
CA GLU A 33 -18.71 20.90 17.96
C GLU A 33 -19.88 20.27 17.21
N PRO A 34 -20.32 20.81 16.05
CA PRO A 34 -21.28 20.11 15.22
C PRO A 34 -20.67 18.77 14.84
N GLU A 35 -21.47 17.69 14.87
CA GLU A 35 -21.13 16.45 14.17
C GLU A 35 -20.69 16.86 12.77
N GLU A 36 -19.40 16.67 12.49
CA GLU A 36 -18.82 17.00 11.19
C GLU A 36 -19.62 16.18 10.17
N GLN A 37 -20.52 16.85 9.43
CA GLN A 37 -21.35 16.17 8.46
C GLN A 37 -20.41 15.47 7.47
N GLU A 38 -20.62 14.17 7.26
CA GLU A 38 -19.89 13.41 6.26
C GLU A 38 -20.10 14.08 4.90
N VAL A 39 -19.10 14.85 4.47
CA VAL A 39 -19.10 15.43 3.13
C VAL A 39 -18.80 14.28 2.18
N TYR A 40 -19.82 13.87 1.42
CA TYR A 40 -19.67 12.99 0.26
C TYR A 40 -18.97 13.78 -0.86
N GLY A 41 -17.96 13.17 -1.48
CA GLY A 41 -17.17 13.75 -2.58
C GLY A 41 -15.70 14.05 -2.24
N VAL A 42 -14.95 14.46 -3.27
CA VAL A 42 -13.48 14.67 -3.25
C VAL A 42 -13.05 15.60 -2.10
N GLU A 43 -12.18 15.11 -1.21
CA GLU A 43 -11.55 15.93 -0.16
C GLU A 43 -10.54 16.90 -0.79
N LEU A 44 -11.02 18.08 -1.20
CA LEU A 44 -10.17 19.21 -1.53
C LEU A 44 -9.49 19.67 -0.24
N LEU A 45 -8.23 19.28 -0.03
CA LEU A 45 -7.38 19.85 1.01
C LEU A 45 -7.38 21.38 0.84
N ARG A 46 -8.10 22.09 1.72
CA ARG A 46 -7.96 23.54 1.86
C ARG A 46 -6.53 23.81 2.31
N GLN A 47 -5.65 24.14 1.36
CA GLN A 47 -4.32 24.68 1.68
C GLN A 47 -4.52 25.86 2.62
N HIS A 48 -4.15 25.68 3.89
CA HIS A 48 -4.21 26.73 4.92
C HIS A 48 -3.04 27.72 4.82
N TYR A 49 -2.29 27.67 3.71
CA TYR A 49 -1.15 28.53 3.45
C TYR A 49 -1.16 28.95 2.00
N ASP A 50 -1.11 30.25 1.76
CA ASP A 50 -0.82 30.79 0.44
C ASP A 50 0.58 30.34 0.00
N ALA A 51 0.77 30.18 -1.31
CA ALA A 51 2.07 29.86 -1.89
C ALA A 51 3.11 30.92 -1.48
N GLY A 52 4.06 30.53 -0.63
CA GLY A 52 5.14 31.39 -0.15
C GLY A 52 5.08 31.82 1.31
N ALA A 53 4.09 31.37 2.10
CA ALA A 53 4.06 31.65 3.54
C ALA A 53 5.15 30.85 4.28
N THR A 54 6.15 31.54 4.84
CA THR A 54 7.15 30.95 5.74
C THR A 54 6.58 30.82 7.15
N VAL A 55 6.62 29.61 7.70
CA VAL A 55 6.28 29.34 9.10
C VAL A 55 7.44 29.83 9.98
N GLU A 56 7.23 30.90 10.75
CA GLU A 56 8.16 31.28 11.81
C GLU A 56 8.11 30.22 12.92
N GLN A 57 9.24 29.55 13.14
CA GLN A 57 9.45 28.73 14.33
C GLN A 57 9.72 29.64 15.54
N PRO A 58 8.98 29.52 16.65
CA PRO A 58 9.35 30.20 17.88
C PRO A 58 10.60 29.54 18.49
N THR A 59 11.71 30.28 18.52
CA THR A 59 12.95 29.97 19.26
C THR A 59 12.79 30.19 20.78
N PRO A 60 13.72 29.71 21.63
CA PRO A 60 13.32 29.06 22.88
C PRO A 60 13.67 29.83 24.20
N TYR A 61 13.00 29.39 25.28
CA TYR A 61 13.26 29.55 26.72
C TYR A 61 13.47 30.98 27.31
N TYR A 62 12.43 31.45 28.01
CA TYR A 62 12.55 32.47 29.06
C TYR A 62 13.15 31.83 30.32
N VAL A 63 14.34 32.26 30.75
CA VAL A 63 14.93 31.85 32.04
C VAL A 63 14.48 32.83 33.11
N SER A 64 13.66 32.36 34.05
CA SER A 64 13.27 33.15 35.24
C SER A 64 14.48 33.34 36.18
N PRO A 65 14.63 34.51 36.82
CA PRO A 65 15.69 34.73 37.81
C PRO A 65 15.48 33.88 39.07
N ILE A 66 16.59 33.37 39.62
CA ILE A 66 16.67 32.57 40.86
C ILE A 66 16.30 33.47 42.06
N PRO A 67 15.29 33.12 42.88
CA PRO A 67 15.03 33.87 44.11
C PRO A 67 16.12 33.56 45.15
N ALA A 68 16.60 34.62 45.82
CA ALA A 68 17.51 34.50 46.96
C ALA A 68 16.88 33.67 48.09
N SER A 69 17.69 32.84 48.75
CA SER A 69 17.26 31.95 49.84
C SER A 69 16.67 32.73 51.03
N PRO A 70 15.51 32.33 51.58
CA PRO A 70 15.00 32.94 52.79
C PRO A 70 15.75 32.46 54.03
N ASP A 71 15.88 33.37 55.00
CA ASP A 71 16.55 33.25 56.29
C ASP A 71 16.06 32.01 57.10
N PRO A 72 16.94 31.18 57.71
CA PRO A 72 16.55 29.88 58.26
C PRO A 72 15.59 29.92 59.46
N LEU A 73 15.35 31.10 60.05
CA LEU A 73 14.52 31.26 61.26
C LEU A 73 13.01 31.44 60.97
N GLU A 74 12.59 31.74 59.74
CA GLU A 74 11.17 31.73 59.33
C GLU A 74 10.65 30.32 58.95
N ILE A 75 11.53 29.32 58.94
CA ILE A 75 11.19 27.97 58.46
C ILE A 75 10.47 27.14 59.54
N ALA A 76 10.68 27.42 60.83
CA ALA A 76 10.15 26.60 61.92
C ALA A 76 8.71 26.96 62.36
N GLY A 77 8.26 28.21 62.21
CA GLY A 77 6.97 28.67 62.75
C GLY A 77 5.74 28.35 61.87
N ASN A 78 5.95 27.85 60.65
CA ASN A 78 4.87 27.63 59.68
C ASN A 78 4.96 26.25 59.02
N LEU A 79 5.70 25.32 59.65
CA LEU A 79 5.97 23.99 59.11
C LEU A 79 4.67 23.23 58.83
N ASP A 80 3.70 23.27 59.75
CA ASP A 80 2.40 22.62 59.59
C ASP A 80 1.60 23.18 58.40
N LYS A 81 1.62 24.51 58.20
CA LYS A 81 0.92 25.16 57.08
C LYS A 81 1.61 24.87 55.74
N LYS A 82 2.95 24.80 55.73
CA LYS A 82 3.75 24.41 54.56
C LYS A 82 3.55 22.93 54.21
N ILE A 83 3.44 22.06 55.21
CA ILE A 83 3.12 20.63 55.01
C ILE A 83 1.70 20.49 54.45
N LEU A 84 0.72 21.23 54.97
CA LEU A 84 -0.66 21.17 54.47
C LEU A 84 -0.80 21.70 53.04
N ILE A 85 -0.12 22.81 52.71
CA ILE A 85 -0.07 23.35 51.34
C ILE A 85 0.68 22.39 50.42
N GLY A 86 1.80 21.82 50.87
CA GLY A 86 2.55 20.81 50.13
C GLY A 86 1.72 19.57 49.82
N ALA A 87 1.00 19.03 50.82
CA ALA A 87 0.09 17.91 50.65
C ALA A 87 -1.07 18.24 49.70
N ALA A 88 -1.72 19.40 49.84
CA ALA A 88 -2.79 19.83 48.94
C ALA A 88 -2.31 20.02 47.50
N THR A 89 -1.09 20.53 47.31
CA THR A 89 -0.47 20.69 45.98
C THR A 89 -0.17 19.32 45.36
N ILE A 90 0.37 18.38 46.13
CA ILE A 90 0.63 17.00 45.68
C ILE A 90 -0.69 16.31 45.31
N PHE A 91 -1.74 16.42 46.13
CA PHE A 91 -3.06 15.87 45.82
C PHE A 91 -3.70 16.53 44.60
N GLY A 92 -3.53 17.84 44.42
CA GLY A 92 -4.01 18.55 43.23
C GLY A 92 -3.29 18.11 41.94
N VAL A 93 -1.97 17.93 42.00
CA VAL A 93 -1.17 17.42 40.88
C VAL A 93 -1.53 15.96 40.58
N LEU A 94 -1.61 15.10 41.60
CA LEU A 94 -2.04 13.70 41.42
C LEU A 94 -3.48 13.60 40.92
N GLY A 95 -4.37 14.50 41.33
CA GLY A 95 -5.74 14.60 40.82
C GLY A 95 -5.81 15.02 39.36
N MET A 96 -4.98 15.99 38.94
CA MET A 96 -4.86 16.38 37.53
C MET A 96 -4.26 15.26 36.68
N ILE A 97 -3.21 14.59 37.16
CA ILE A 97 -2.60 13.44 36.48
C ILE A 97 -3.62 12.30 36.36
N GLY A 98 -4.34 11.97 37.44
CA GLY A 98 -5.39 10.96 37.44
C GLY A 98 -6.54 11.31 36.49
N GLY A 99 -7.00 12.58 36.50
CA GLY A 99 -8.01 13.08 35.56
C GLY A 99 -7.56 12.99 34.11
N TYR A 100 -6.29 13.32 33.82
CA TYR A 100 -5.69 13.17 32.50
C TYR A 100 -5.73 11.71 32.02
N PHE A 101 -5.33 10.74 32.86
CA PHE A 101 -5.38 9.31 32.50
C PHE A 101 -6.81 8.77 32.31
N VAL A 102 -7.78 9.27 33.08
CA VAL A 102 -9.20 8.92 32.91
C VAL A 102 -9.75 9.48 31.59
N ILE A 103 -9.43 10.73 31.25
CA ILE A 103 -9.83 11.38 29.99
C ILE A 103 -9.15 10.72 28.77
N GLN A 104 -7.89 10.29 28.90
CA GLN A 104 -7.15 9.64 27.82
C GLN A 104 -7.55 8.16 27.59
N GLY A 105 -8.37 7.57 28.46
CA GLY A 105 -9.09 6.33 28.18
C GLY A 105 -8.39 5.02 28.57
N GLU A 106 -7.24 5.05 29.23
CA GLU A 106 -6.58 3.83 29.74
C GLU A 106 -7.14 3.39 31.11
N ALA A 107 -7.70 4.32 31.89
CA ALA A 107 -8.16 4.07 33.26
C ALA A 107 -9.65 4.36 33.50
N SER A 108 -10.46 4.63 32.46
CA SER A 108 -11.90 4.87 32.63
C SER A 108 -12.64 3.55 32.91
N PRO A 109 -13.22 3.34 34.10
CA PRO A 109 -14.01 2.15 34.40
C PRO A 109 -15.36 2.14 33.66
N PHE A 110 -15.73 3.24 33.01
CA PHE A 110 -17.00 3.38 32.31
C PHE A 110 -16.89 3.22 30.79
N ALA A 111 -15.69 3.32 30.21
CA ALA A 111 -15.48 3.17 28.77
C ALA A 111 -14.02 2.81 28.40
N PRO A 112 -13.56 1.57 28.69
CA PRO A 112 -12.23 1.12 28.29
C PRO A 112 -12.05 1.23 26.77
N GLY A 113 -10.99 1.90 26.31
CA GLY A 113 -10.68 2.03 24.88
C GLY A 113 -11.48 3.08 24.10
N LYS A 114 -12.40 3.82 24.74
CA LYS A 114 -13.22 4.87 24.10
C LYS A 114 -12.91 6.30 24.58
N GLY A 115 -11.75 6.52 25.21
CA GLY A 115 -11.28 7.86 25.53
C GLY A 115 -10.78 8.62 24.29
N LEU A 116 -10.27 9.84 24.48
CA LEU A 116 -9.82 10.71 23.38
C LEU A 116 -8.83 10.03 22.42
N ARG A 117 -7.95 9.16 22.93
CA ARG A 117 -7.02 8.38 22.09
C ARG A 117 -7.73 7.39 21.18
N GLY A 118 -8.72 6.67 21.69
CA GLY A 118 -9.51 5.72 20.90
C GLY A 118 -10.29 6.44 19.80
N ALA A 119 -10.93 7.57 20.15
CA ALA A 119 -11.64 8.41 19.18
C ALA A 119 -10.71 8.97 18.09
N ALA A 120 -9.49 9.40 18.46
CA ALA A 120 -8.50 9.87 17.50
C ALA A 120 -8.01 8.77 16.55
N VAL A 121 -7.78 7.55 17.05
CA VAL A 121 -7.40 6.39 16.23
C VAL A 121 -8.52 6.01 15.27
N GLU A 122 -9.78 5.98 15.74
CA GLU A 122 -10.94 5.69 14.91
C GLU A 122 -11.16 6.76 13.85
N HIS A 123 -11.01 8.04 14.20
CA HIS A 123 -11.09 9.14 13.24
C HIS A 123 -9.98 9.04 12.17
N GLN A 124 -8.73 8.77 12.57
CA GLN A 124 -7.63 8.59 11.63
C GLN A 124 -7.88 7.41 10.68
N LEU A 125 -8.43 6.29 11.19
CA LEU A 125 -8.80 5.16 10.37
C LEU A 125 -9.90 5.50 9.36
N ARG A 126 -10.93 6.24 9.77
CA ARG A 126 -11.99 6.70 8.85
C ARG A 126 -11.43 7.60 7.74
N LEU A 127 -10.50 8.50 8.06
CA LEU A 127 -9.80 9.32 7.07
C LEU A 127 -8.94 8.47 6.12
N ASP A 128 -8.26 7.45 6.64
CA ASP A 128 -7.44 6.55 5.82
C ASP A 128 -8.31 5.72 4.87
N VAL A 129 -9.45 5.20 5.33
CA VAL A 129 -10.45 4.53 4.47
C VAL A 129 -10.96 5.49 3.40
N ARG A 130 -11.32 6.73 3.77
CA ARG A 130 -11.79 7.75 2.83
C ARG A 130 -10.77 8.02 1.73
N ARG A 131 -9.53 8.29 2.09
CA ARG A 131 -8.44 8.53 1.13
C ARG A 131 -8.10 7.27 0.31
N GLY A 132 -8.28 6.09 0.91
CA GLY A 132 -8.21 4.82 0.21
C GLY A 132 -9.25 4.71 -0.90
N LYS A 133 -10.50 5.19 -0.70
CA LYS A 133 -11.55 5.19 -1.74
C LYS A 133 -11.15 5.99 -2.96
N GLU A 134 -10.61 7.18 -2.76
CA GLU A 134 -10.12 8.07 -3.85
C GLU A 134 -9.04 7.40 -4.70
N GLN A 135 -8.07 6.76 -4.03
CA GLN A 135 -6.99 6.03 -4.69
C GLN A 135 -7.52 4.78 -5.41
N TYR A 136 -8.47 4.09 -4.80
CA TYR A 136 -9.08 2.91 -5.38
C TYR A 136 -9.86 3.26 -6.65
N ALA A 137 -10.71 4.29 -6.59
CA ALA A 137 -11.52 4.77 -7.70
C ALA A 137 -10.66 5.18 -8.92
N SER A 138 -9.49 5.78 -8.65
CA SER A 138 -8.58 6.20 -9.71
C SER A 138 -7.71 5.07 -10.28
N LEU A 139 -7.24 4.12 -9.44
CA LEU A 139 -6.17 3.19 -9.82
C LEU A 139 -6.55 1.72 -9.87
N CYS A 140 -7.50 1.30 -9.04
CA CYS A 140 -7.80 -0.11 -8.81
C CYS A 140 -9.14 -0.54 -9.41
N TYR A 141 -10.06 0.42 -9.54
CA TYR A 141 -11.45 0.26 -9.98
C TYR A 141 -11.58 -0.58 -11.26
N ASP A 142 -10.85 -0.20 -12.31
CA ASP A 142 -11.02 -0.77 -13.65
C ASP A 142 -10.67 -2.28 -13.71
N CYS A 143 -9.88 -2.78 -12.77
CA CYS A 143 -9.52 -4.20 -12.70
C CYS A 143 -10.25 -4.94 -11.58
N HIS A 144 -10.44 -4.31 -10.42
CA HIS A 144 -11.01 -4.95 -9.24
C HIS A 144 -12.53 -4.74 -9.07
N GLY A 145 -13.13 -3.97 -9.98
CA GLY A 145 -14.57 -3.71 -10.06
C GLY A 145 -15.06 -2.66 -9.07
N ARG A 146 -16.21 -2.08 -9.37
CA ARG A 146 -16.78 -0.98 -8.56
C ARG A 146 -16.93 -1.23 -7.06
N ASP A 147 -17.19 -2.47 -6.67
CA ASP A 147 -17.43 -2.88 -5.29
C ASP A 147 -16.27 -3.66 -4.68
N GLY A 148 -15.15 -3.76 -5.41
CA GLY A 148 -13.99 -4.55 -5.04
C GLY A 148 -14.24 -6.06 -5.02
N LYS A 149 -15.33 -6.58 -5.60
CA LYS A 149 -15.66 -8.01 -5.55
C LYS A 149 -15.29 -8.78 -6.82
N ALA A 150 -14.52 -8.15 -7.73
CA ALA A 150 -14.22 -8.61 -9.09
C ALA A 150 -14.66 -10.05 -9.46
N GLY A 151 -15.59 -10.11 -10.41
CA GLY A 151 -16.05 -11.29 -11.14
C GLY A 151 -16.39 -10.82 -12.54
N THR A 152 -17.68 -10.73 -12.86
CA THR A 152 -18.15 -10.13 -14.11
C THR A 152 -18.78 -8.77 -13.83
N ASN A 153 -18.46 -7.76 -14.62
CA ASN A 153 -19.11 -6.44 -14.51
C ASN A 153 -20.56 -6.48 -15.06
N PRO A 154 -21.39 -5.44 -14.85
CA PRO A 154 -22.79 -5.42 -15.31
C PRO A 154 -22.97 -5.68 -16.81
N GLU A 155 -21.96 -5.35 -17.63
CA GLU A 155 -21.94 -5.54 -19.08
C GLU A 155 -21.53 -6.96 -19.51
N GLY A 156 -21.25 -7.86 -18.56
CA GLY A 156 -20.88 -9.23 -18.86
C GLY A 156 -19.38 -9.45 -19.12
N LYS A 157 -18.53 -8.43 -18.92
CA LYS A 157 -17.07 -8.52 -19.09
C LYS A 157 -16.42 -9.04 -17.81
N GLU A 158 -15.57 -10.05 -17.95
CA GLU A 158 -14.79 -10.59 -16.83
C GLU A 158 -13.68 -9.60 -16.44
N LEU A 159 -13.66 -9.25 -15.15
CA LEU A 159 -12.67 -8.36 -14.57
C LEU A 159 -11.42 -9.15 -14.17
N PRO A 160 -10.20 -8.66 -14.48
CA PRO A 160 -8.97 -9.41 -14.24
C PRO A 160 -8.53 -9.41 -12.77
N GLY A 161 -9.01 -8.44 -11.97
CA GLY A 161 -8.67 -8.32 -10.57
C GLY A 161 -9.24 -9.47 -9.74
N ARG A 162 -8.57 -9.77 -8.63
CA ARG A 162 -9.13 -10.67 -7.61
C ARG A 162 -10.10 -9.92 -6.70
N PRO A 163 -11.10 -10.60 -6.10
CA PRO A 163 -12.00 -9.97 -5.16
C PRO A 163 -11.23 -9.52 -3.91
N LEU A 164 -11.33 -8.22 -3.60
CA LEU A 164 -10.72 -7.55 -2.45
C LEU A 164 -11.73 -7.36 -1.31
N ASN A 165 -12.97 -6.99 -1.64
CA ASN A 165 -14.05 -6.76 -0.68
C ASN A 165 -14.74 -8.08 -0.30
N VAL A 166 -14.02 -8.95 0.39
CA VAL A 166 -14.48 -10.27 0.83
C VAL A 166 -14.19 -10.46 2.32
N ALA A 167 -15.01 -11.27 2.99
CA ALA A 167 -14.88 -11.56 4.42
C ALA A 167 -13.45 -11.95 4.82
N GLY A 168 -12.75 -12.76 4.00
CA GLY A 168 -11.37 -13.17 4.27
C GLY A 168 -10.33 -12.04 4.32
N ASN A 169 -10.67 -10.84 3.88
CA ASN A 169 -9.83 -9.64 3.99
C ASN A 169 -10.31 -8.67 5.08
N LYS A 170 -11.50 -8.86 5.66
CA LYS A 170 -12.09 -7.88 6.59
C LYS A 170 -11.57 -8.04 8.01
N TYR A 171 -11.34 -6.92 8.68
CA TYR A 171 -10.95 -6.86 10.08
C TYR A 171 -11.94 -7.63 10.97
N GLU A 172 -13.24 -7.42 10.78
CA GLU A 172 -14.29 -8.07 11.59
C GLU A 172 -14.22 -9.60 11.55
N SER A 173 -13.76 -10.19 10.44
CA SER A 173 -13.59 -11.64 10.31
C SER A 173 -12.28 -12.17 10.89
N LEU A 174 -11.31 -11.29 11.15
CA LEU A 174 -9.94 -11.66 11.54
C LEU A 174 -9.56 -11.16 12.95
N LYS A 175 -10.35 -10.27 13.56
CA LYS A 175 -10.01 -9.60 14.83
C LYS A 175 -9.74 -10.54 16.01
N GLU A 176 -10.37 -11.72 16.00
CA GLU A 176 -10.18 -12.76 17.04
C GLU A 176 -8.87 -13.54 16.89
N ASP A 177 -8.18 -13.42 15.74
CA ASP A 177 -6.86 -14.00 15.48
C ASP A 177 -5.86 -12.90 15.07
N PRO A 178 -5.15 -12.29 16.04
CA PRO A 178 -4.18 -11.23 15.76
C PRO A 178 -3.06 -11.63 14.80
N ALA A 179 -2.67 -12.91 14.77
CA ALA A 179 -1.62 -13.40 13.88
C ALA A 179 -2.14 -13.48 12.43
N ALA A 180 -3.37 -13.99 12.23
CA ALA A 180 -4.01 -13.99 10.92
C ALA A 180 -4.29 -12.57 10.42
N LEU A 181 -4.74 -11.68 11.30
CA LEU A 181 -4.97 -10.27 10.98
C LEU A 181 -3.67 -9.58 10.50
N GLY A 182 -2.59 -9.71 11.26
CA GLY A 182 -1.28 -9.14 10.91
C GLY A 182 -0.72 -9.73 9.61
N THR A 183 -0.85 -11.05 9.43
CA THR A 183 -0.42 -11.73 8.21
C THR A 183 -1.22 -11.25 6.99
N ARG A 184 -2.54 -11.09 7.14
CA ARG A 184 -3.41 -10.63 6.06
C ARG A 184 -3.12 -9.18 5.67
N ARG A 185 -2.99 -8.29 6.65
CA ARG A 185 -2.61 -6.89 6.41
C ARG A 185 -1.31 -6.81 5.62
N LYS A 186 -0.27 -7.49 6.12
CA LYS A 186 1.04 -7.53 5.47
C LYS A 186 0.94 -8.10 4.05
N PHE A 187 0.14 -9.15 3.84
CA PHE A 187 -0.07 -9.69 2.50
C PHE A 187 -0.68 -8.68 1.54
N ILE A 188 -1.72 -7.95 1.97
CA ILE A 188 -2.39 -6.92 1.16
C ILE A 188 -1.41 -5.80 0.82
N GLU A 189 -0.75 -5.23 1.82
CA GLU A 189 0.22 -4.13 1.64
C GLU A 189 1.36 -4.56 0.72
N MET A 190 1.98 -5.72 0.96
CA MET A 190 3.07 -6.22 0.13
C MET A 190 2.64 -6.52 -1.31
N ARG A 191 1.41 -7.00 -1.51
CA ARG A 191 0.86 -7.24 -2.86
C ARG A 191 0.67 -5.93 -3.61
N ILE A 192 0.18 -4.88 -2.96
CA ILE A 192 0.03 -3.56 -3.58
C ILE A 192 1.41 -2.96 -3.87
N HIS A 193 2.35 -3.05 -2.92
CA HIS A 193 3.72 -2.55 -3.11
C HIS A 193 4.39 -3.16 -4.33
N ARG A 194 4.41 -4.50 -4.40
CA ARG A 194 5.21 -5.25 -5.39
C ARG A 194 4.47 -5.63 -6.66
N GLY A 195 3.14 -5.54 -6.64
CA GLY A 195 2.33 -6.09 -7.70
C GLY A 195 2.37 -7.62 -7.77
N LYS A 196 2.04 -8.15 -8.94
CA LYS A 196 2.05 -9.56 -9.27
C LYS A 196 2.24 -9.72 -10.77
N ASP A 197 3.41 -10.21 -11.14
CA ASP A 197 3.64 -10.75 -12.47
C ASP A 197 2.88 -12.07 -12.61
N ASN A 198 2.12 -12.19 -13.69
CA ASN A 198 1.40 -13.38 -14.08
C ASN A 198 2.03 -13.96 -15.36
N PRO A 199 1.73 -15.23 -15.69
CA PRO A 199 2.21 -15.82 -16.93
C PRO A 199 1.76 -15.01 -18.16
N PRO A 200 2.51 -15.08 -19.28
CA PRO A 200 2.17 -14.37 -20.51
C PRO A 200 0.72 -14.59 -20.94
N GLY A 201 0.09 -13.52 -21.43
CA GLY A 201 -1.32 -13.52 -21.81
C GLY A 201 -2.30 -13.31 -20.65
N GLN A 202 -1.81 -13.07 -19.43
CA GLN A 202 -2.62 -12.61 -18.31
C GLN A 202 -2.28 -11.15 -17.98
N TYR A 203 -3.20 -10.47 -17.30
CA TYR A 203 -2.94 -9.11 -16.82
C TYR A 203 -2.01 -9.16 -15.63
N ASP A 204 -0.96 -8.37 -15.65
CA ASP A 204 -0.12 -8.15 -14.47
C ASP A 204 -0.76 -7.11 -13.58
N MET A 205 -0.60 -7.30 -12.26
CA MET A 205 -0.83 -6.22 -11.32
C MET A 205 0.49 -5.48 -11.18
N PRO A 206 0.62 -4.21 -11.62
CA PRO A 206 1.90 -3.51 -11.51
C PRO A 206 2.27 -3.27 -10.04
N ALA A 207 3.55 -3.05 -9.81
CA ALA A 207 4.03 -2.52 -8.54
C ALA A 207 3.52 -1.08 -8.36
N TRP A 208 2.78 -0.84 -7.27
CA TRP A 208 2.30 0.51 -6.95
C TRP A 208 3.18 1.23 -5.94
N GLY A 209 3.96 0.50 -5.15
CA GLY A 209 4.84 1.07 -4.15
C GLY A 209 6.03 1.79 -4.78
N ARG A 210 6.33 2.99 -4.31
CA ARG A 210 7.48 3.80 -4.79
C ARG A 210 8.83 3.09 -4.70
N ALA A 211 9.04 2.29 -3.66
CA ALA A 211 10.27 1.50 -3.50
C ALA A 211 10.46 0.45 -4.60
N GLU A 212 9.37 0.03 -5.26
CA GLU A 212 9.34 -0.97 -6.32
C GLU A 212 9.08 -0.31 -7.70
N GLY A 213 9.23 1.02 -7.80
CA GLY A 213 9.06 1.78 -9.05
C GLY A 213 7.64 2.32 -9.32
N GLY A 214 6.70 2.12 -8.40
CA GLY A 214 5.32 2.62 -8.51
C GLY A 214 5.14 4.07 -8.06
N GLN A 215 3.89 4.56 -8.07
CA GLN A 215 3.57 5.96 -7.77
C GLN A 215 3.10 6.23 -6.33
N LEU A 216 2.73 5.19 -5.57
CA LEU A 216 2.16 5.32 -4.23
C LEU A 216 3.24 5.28 -3.15
N SER A 217 3.14 6.20 -2.20
CA SER A 217 3.90 6.15 -0.94
C SER A 217 3.41 5.02 -0.03
N ASP A 218 4.22 4.60 0.94
CA ASP A 218 3.86 3.58 1.93
C ASP A 218 2.57 3.94 2.68
N TRP A 219 2.37 5.23 2.95
CA TRP A 219 1.15 5.72 3.58
C TRP A 219 -0.09 5.56 2.69
N GLN A 220 0.02 5.82 1.40
CA GLN A 220 -1.07 5.62 0.45
C GLN A 220 -1.40 4.12 0.28
N VAL A 221 -0.37 3.27 0.24
CA VAL A 221 -0.58 1.81 0.25
C VAL A 221 -1.30 1.35 1.52
N LYS A 222 -0.92 1.89 2.69
CA LYS A 222 -1.64 1.63 3.94
C LYS A 222 -3.12 2.05 3.86
N GLN A 223 -3.42 3.22 3.28
CA GLN A 223 -4.80 3.69 3.12
C GLN A 223 -5.65 2.77 2.25
N LEU A 224 -5.09 2.25 1.15
CA LEU A 224 -5.74 1.22 0.34
C LEU A 224 -5.96 -0.08 1.14
N ALA A 225 -4.98 -0.51 1.93
CA ALA A 225 -5.13 -1.67 2.79
C ALA A 225 -6.22 -1.46 3.86
N ASP A 226 -6.30 -0.25 4.43
CA ASP A 226 -7.33 0.10 5.41
C ASP A 226 -8.73 0.11 4.78
N LEU A 227 -8.89 0.64 3.57
CA LEU A 227 -10.15 0.49 2.81
C LEU A 227 -10.52 -0.98 2.62
N ILE A 228 -9.57 -1.82 2.20
CA ILE A 228 -9.80 -3.26 1.96
C ILE A 228 -10.29 -3.94 3.24
N MET A 229 -9.61 -3.68 4.36
CA MET A 229 -9.85 -4.37 5.63
C MET A 229 -11.00 -3.80 6.47
N TYR A 230 -11.20 -2.49 6.46
CA TYR A 230 -12.14 -1.78 7.34
C TYR A 230 -13.28 -1.08 6.60
N GLY A 231 -13.18 -0.89 5.28
CA GLY A 231 -14.24 -0.27 4.50
C GLY A 231 -15.56 -1.04 4.59
N THR A 232 -16.63 -0.31 4.89
CA THR A 232 -18.00 -0.80 5.00
C THR A 232 -18.67 -0.95 3.64
N ASP A 233 -19.81 -1.62 3.55
CA ASP A 233 -20.56 -1.70 2.29
C ASP A 233 -20.95 -0.31 1.75
N ALA A 234 -21.18 0.67 2.64
CA ALA A 234 -21.43 2.05 2.24
C ALA A 234 -20.17 2.70 1.62
N ASP A 235 -18.99 2.47 2.21
CA ASP A 235 -17.72 2.94 1.64
C ASP A 235 -17.46 2.37 0.24
N TRP A 236 -17.76 1.09 0.03
CA TRP A 236 -17.61 0.45 -1.27
C TRP A 236 -18.64 0.93 -2.30
N ALA A 237 -19.88 1.21 -1.87
CA ALA A 237 -20.90 1.76 -2.75
C ALA A 237 -20.57 3.18 -3.24
N ASP A 238 -19.90 3.98 -2.40
CA ASP A 238 -19.52 5.37 -2.68
C ASP A 238 -18.41 5.51 -3.74
N ILE A 239 -17.60 4.47 -3.95
CA ILE A 239 -16.50 4.49 -4.94
C ILE A 239 -17.00 4.79 -6.36
N ALA A 240 -18.18 4.29 -6.73
CA ALA A 240 -18.77 4.55 -8.04
C ALA A 240 -19.14 6.04 -8.22
N HIS A 241 -19.58 6.70 -7.14
CA HIS A 241 -19.84 8.12 -7.12
C HIS A 241 -18.54 8.92 -7.25
N ILE A 242 -17.50 8.56 -6.49
CA ILE A 242 -16.17 9.16 -6.60
C ILE A 242 -15.64 9.04 -8.05
N ARG A 243 -15.75 7.86 -8.67
CA ARG A 243 -15.32 7.67 -10.07
C ARG A 243 -16.06 8.59 -11.04
N GLN A 244 -17.36 8.78 -10.84
CA GLN A 244 -18.16 9.69 -11.66
C GLN A 244 -17.68 11.14 -11.57
N GLU A 245 -17.20 11.57 -10.39
CA GLU A 245 -16.65 12.92 -10.19
C GLU A 245 -15.25 13.10 -10.79
N HIS A 246 -14.42 12.04 -10.76
CA HIS A 246 -13.07 12.08 -11.36
C HIS A 246 -13.05 11.93 -12.88
N ASP A 247 -14.07 11.28 -13.45
CA ASP A 247 -14.12 11.05 -14.89
C ASP A 247 -14.73 12.28 -15.60
N PRO A 248 -14.00 12.96 -16.49
CA PRO A 248 -14.52 14.14 -17.19
C PRO A 248 -15.75 13.80 -18.06
N ASP A 249 -15.86 12.55 -18.53
CA ASP A 249 -17.01 12.06 -19.28
C ASP A 249 -18.08 11.44 -18.37
N HIS A 250 -17.92 11.54 -17.05
CA HIS A 250 -18.79 10.98 -16.02
C HIS A 250 -19.06 9.48 -16.20
N GLN A 251 -18.09 8.77 -16.79
CA GLN A 251 -18.20 7.33 -17.04
C GLN A 251 -17.88 6.55 -15.77
N VAL A 252 -18.83 5.70 -15.37
CA VAL A 252 -18.71 4.83 -14.20
C VAL A 252 -18.32 3.40 -14.60
N ALA A 253 -18.42 3.05 -15.88
CA ALA A 253 -18.06 1.72 -16.36
C ALA A 253 -16.54 1.47 -16.29
N GLU A 254 -16.14 0.26 -15.93
CA GLU A 254 -14.74 -0.13 -15.88
C GLU A 254 -14.09 -0.10 -17.28
N ARG A 255 -12.95 0.59 -17.39
CA ARG A 255 -12.13 0.65 -18.61
C ARG A 255 -11.08 -0.46 -18.60
N ILE A 256 -11.53 -1.70 -18.81
CA ILE A 256 -10.61 -2.85 -18.81
C ILE A 256 -9.77 -2.82 -20.11
N PRO A 257 -8.43 -2.69 -20.02
CA PRO A 257 -7.56 -2.70 -21.19
C PRO A 257 -7.66 -4.03 -21.93
N ASP A 258 -7.23 -4.07 -23.19
CA ASP A 258 -7.14 -5.34 -23.90
C ASP A 258 -6.14 -6.26 -23.20
N ARG A 259 -6.44 -7.56 -23.23
CA ARG A 259 -5.56 -8.57 -22.65
C ARG A 259 -4.20 -8.48 -23.34
N PRO A 260 -3.08 -8.50 -22.59
CA PRO A 260 -1.76 -8.53 -23.19
C PRO A 260 -1.68 -9.67 -24.21
N ALA A 261 -1.29 -9.37 -25.44
CA ALA A 261 -1.08 -10.40 -26.45
C ALA A 261 0.05 -11.32 -25.99
N ILE A 262 -0.13 -12.64 -26.11
CA ILE A 262 0.99 -13.57 -25.99
C ILE A 262 1.88 -13.32 -27.20
N PRO A 263 3.16 -12.92 -27.03
CA PRO A 263 4.04 -12.72 -28.17
C PRO A 263 4.17 -14.05 -28.92
N THR A 264 4.06 -14.02 -30.24
CA THR A 264 4.34 -15.21 -31.04
C THR A 264 5.83 -15.53 -30.98
N GLY A 265 6.20 -16.78 -31.27
CA GLY A 265 7.62 -17.15 -31.39
C GLY A 265 8.37 -16.30 -32.42
N LYS A 266 7.66 -15.87 -33.47
CA LYS A 266 8.16 -14.91 -34.44
C LYS A 266 8.46 -13.56 -33.79
N ASP A 267 7.51 -12.97 -33.05
CA ASP A 267 7.68 -11.67 -32.39
C ASP A 267 8.90 -11.66 -31.46
N VAL A 268 9.07 -12.73 -30.67
CA VAL A 268 10.25 -12.91 -29.82
C VAL A 268 11.53 -12.97 -30.67
N ALA A 269 11.53 -13.73 -31.77
CA ALA A 269 12.68 -13.79 -32.67
C ALA A 269 12.98 -12.45 -33.35
N GLU A 270 11.95 -11.64 -33.66
CA GLU A 270 12.14 -10.30 -34.22
C GLU A 270 12.90 -9.39 -33.24
N VAL A 271 12.59 -9.47 -31.95
CA VAL A 271 13.23 -8.67 -30.90
C VAL A 271 14.65 -9.14 -30.61
N TYR A 272 14.86 -10.45 -30.42
CA TYR A 272 16.11 -10.95 -29.86
C TYR A 272 17.07 -11.56 -30.88
N CYS A 273 16.56 -12.11 -32.00
CA CYS A 273 17.38 -12.89 -32.93
C CYS A 273 17.83 -12.10 -34.17
N THR A 274 17.17 -10.99 -34.50
CA THR A 274 17.43 -10.17 -35.70
C THR A 274 18.78 -9.45 -35.69
N ALA A 275 19.38 -9.31 -34.51
CA ALA A 275 20.76 -8.81 -34.37
C ALA A 275 21.76 -9.63 -35.19
N CYS A 276 21.48 -10.93 -35.38
CA CYS A 276 22.34 -11.85 -36.11
C CYS A 276 21.65 -12.46 -37.33
N HIS A 277 20.40 -12.91 -37.17
CA HIS A 277 19.68 -13.70 -38.15
C HIS A 277 18.70 -12.86 -38.97
N ALA A 278 18.61 -13.11 -40.28
CA ALA A 278 17.45 -12.65 -41.04
C ALA A 278 16.23 -13.52 -40.70
N ILE A 279 15.06 -12.89 -40.62
CA ILE A 279 13.78 -13.54 -40.29
C ILE A 279 12.73 -13.39 -41.40
N GLN A 280 13.05 -12.64 -42.46
CA GLN A 280 12.20 -12.46 -43.63
C GLN A 280 12.74 -13.32 -44.78
N ALA A 281 11.87 -13.97 -45.54
CA ALA A 281 12.28 -14.80 -46.67
C ALA A 281 13.08 -13.97 -47.70
N GLY A 282 14.23 -14.48 -48.15
CA GLY A 282 15.14 -13.77 -49.05
C GLY A 282 15.98 -12.67 -48.41
N GLY A 283 15.80 -12.39 -47.11
CA GLY A 283 16.61 -11.44 -46.36
C GLY A 283 18.03 -11.96 -46.11
N ARG A 284 19.02 -11.06 -46.08
CA ARG A 284 20.39 -11.42 -45.69
C ARG A 284 20.57 -11.22 -44.19
N SER A 285 21.09 -12.23 -43.51
CA SER A 285 21.45 -12.14 -42.09
C SER A 285 22.49 -11.06 -41.84
N THR A 286 22.37 -10.37 -40.72
CA THR A 286 23.33 -9.35 -40.26
C THR A 286 24.71 -9.96 -40.06
N LEU A 287 24.76 -11.18 -39.51
CA LEU A 287 25.99 -11.99 -39.48
C LEU A 287 26.02 -12.96 -40.68
N PRO A 288 27.06 -12.93 -41.53
CA PRO A 288 27.14 -13.81 -42.71
C PRO A 288 27.10 -15.30 -42.38
N GLN A 289 27.61 -15.71 -41.22
CA GLN A 289 27.61 -17.10 -40.76
C GLN A 289 26.26 -17.52 -40.15
N ALA A 290 25.38 -16.57 -39.85
CA ALA A 290 24.07 -16.87 -39.28
C ALA A 290 23.06 -17.20 -40.40
N PRO A 291 22.34 -18.34 -40.31
CA PRO A 291 21.31 -18.67 -41.29
C PRO A 291 20.16 -17.66 -41.27
N ASN A 292 19.54 -17.44 -42.43
CA ASN A 292 18.19 -16.86 -42.48
C ASN A 292 17.21 -17.87 -41.87
N LEU A 293 16.50 -17.47 -40.82
CA LEU A 293 15.59 -18.33 -40.07
C LEU A 293 14.32 -18.65 -40.85
N ALA A 294 13.78 -17.72 -41.65
CA ALA A 294 12.63 -18.00 -42.51
C ALA A 294 12.95 -19.03 -43.59
N GLU A 295 14.12 -18.94 -44.22
CA GLU A 295 14.58 -19.95 -45.18
C GLU A 295 14.90 -21.28 -44.49
N TRP A 296 15.47 -21.23 -43.29
CA TRP A 296 15.74 -22.42 -42.52
C TRP A 296 14.45 -23.17 -42.12
N ILE A 297 13.42 -22.44 -41.71
CA ILE A 297 12.06 -22.96 -41.48
C ILE A 297 11.49 -23.56 -42.76
N ALA A 298 11.55 -22.84 -43.89
CA ALA A 298 11.06 -23.33 -45.18
C ALA A 298 11.76 -24.62 -45.64
N ASN A 299 13.01 -24.83 -45.22
CA ASN A 299 13.78 -26.04 -45.46
C ASN A 299 13.58 -27.13 -44.39
N GLY A 300 12.56 -27.00 -43.54
CA GLY A 300 12.15 -28.00 -42.55
C GLY A 300 12.97 -28.01 -41.27
N SER A 301 13.67 -26.92 -40.95
CA SER A 301 14.24 -26.67 -39.62
C SER A 301 15.24 -27.73 -39.15
N LYS A 302 16.02 -28.26 -40.09
CA LYS A 302 17.01 -29.32 -39.84
C LYS A 302 18.38 -28.73 -39.54
N PRO A 303 19.18 -29.36 -38.66
CA PRO A 303 20.59 -28.98 -38.52
C PRO A 303 21.28 -28.97 -39.88
N ARG A 304 22.19 -28.02 -40.07
CA ARG A 304 23.01 -27.99 -41.28
C ARG A 304 24.16 -28.98 -41.14
N ALA A 305 24.54 -29.64 -42.23
CA ALA A 305 25.63 -30.63 -42.26
C ALA A 305 26.99 -30.06 -41.80
N GLU A 306 27.17 -28.74 -41.91
CA GLU A 306 28.32 -27.98 -41.41
C GLU A 306 28.36 -27.84 -39.86
N ASN A 307 27.42 -28.46 -39.14
CA ASN A 307 27.40 -28.56 -37.69
C ASN A 307 27.19 -30.02 -37.19
N PRO A 308 28.20 -30.90 -37.32
CA PRO A 308 28.09 -32.31 -36.93
C PRO A 308 27.66 -32.55 -35.47
N PRO A 309 28.12 -31.78 -34.46
CA PRO A 309 27.65 -31.95 -33.08
C PRO A 309 26.14 -31.73 -32.92
N LEU A 310 25.59 -30.72 -33.62
CA LEU A 310 24.15 -30.43 -33.59
C LEU A 310 23.35 -31.49 -34.35
N GLU A 311 23.87 -31.98 -35.47
CA GLU A 311 23.25 -33.07 -36.23
C GLU A 311 23.15 -34.35 -35.39
N ALA A 312 24.23 -34.75 -34.71
CA ALA A 312 24.22 -35.90 -33.81
C ALA A 312 23.23 -35.74 -32.65
N LEU A 313 23.14 -34.54 -32.06
CA LEU A 313 22.16 -34.26 -31.00
C LEU A 313 20.72 -34.36 -31.53
N SER A 314 20.45 -33.86 -32.74
CA SER A 314 19.10 -33.88 -33.32
C SER A 314 18.54 -35.27 -33.57
N GLN A 315 19.41 -36.26 -33.75
CA GLN A 315 19.02 -37.65 -33.96
C GLN A 315 18.72 -38.39 -32.65
N THR A 316 19.21 -37.88 -31.52
CA THR A 316 19.16 -38.58 -30.23
C THR A 316 18.29 -37.88 -29.20
N ASP A 317 17.99 -36.60 -29.39
CA ASP A 317 17.31 -35.76 -28.42
C ASP A 317 16.14 -34.99 -29.06
N PRO A 318 14.87 -35.28 -28.69
CA PRO A 318 13.72 -34.55 -29.23
C PRO A 318 13.71 -33.06 -28.86
N ASP A 319 14.45 -32.65 -27.83
CA ASP A 319 14.56 -31.26 -27.36
C ASP A 319 15.85 -30.58 -27.83
N TRP A 320 16.57 -31.18 -28.80
CA TRP A 320 17.84 -30.66 -29.32
C TRP A 320 17.77 -29.17 -29.70
N LEU A 321 16.65 -28.73 -30.30
CA LEU A 321 16.49 -27.36 -30.78
C LEU A 321 16.31 -26.38 -29.62
N VAL A 322 15.64 -26.79 -28.54
CA VAL A 322 15.56 -26.00 -27.31
C VAL A 322 16.97 -25.83 -26.74
N LYS A 323 17.74 -26.91 -26.62
CA LYS A 323 19.11 -26.86 -26.10
C LYS A 323 20.02 -25.98 -26.97
N TRP A 324 19.87 -26.08 -28.30
CA TRP A 324 20.62 -25.26 -29.24
C TRP A 324 20.28 -23.77 -29.13
N VAL A 325 18.99 -23.42 -29.12
CA VAL A 325 18.56 -22.02 -29.01
C VAL A 325 18.94 -21.45 -27.63
N SER A 326 18.74 -22.21 -26.54
CA SER A 326 19.09 -21.78 -25.18
C SER A 326 20.58 -21.50 -25.02
N ASN A 327 21.45 -22.42 -25.41
CA ASN A 327 22.90 -22.27 -25.28
C ASN A 327 23.68 -23.10 -26.31
N ALA A 328 23.77 -22.59 -27.53
CA ALA A 328 24.50 -23.22 -28.62
C ALA A 328 25.96 -23.53 -28.29
N LYS A 329 26.62 -22.74 -27.44
CA LYS A 329 28.03 -22.94 -27.04
C LYS A 329 28.26 -24.23 -26.24
N LYS A 330 27.25 -24.77 -25.56
CA LYS A 330 27.35 -26.07 -24.90
C LYS A 330 27.41 -27.25 -25.89
N ILE A 331 26.92 -27.05 -27.11
CA ILE A 331 26.89 -28.07 -28.17
C ILE A 331 28.04 -27.86 -29.15
N LYS A 332 28.29 -26.61 -29.54
CA LYS A 332 29.36 -26.20 -30.45
C LYS A 332 30.09 -24.98 -29.87
N PRO A 333 31.18 -25.17 -29.10
CA PRO A 333 31.83 -24.07 -28.37
C PRO A 333 32.34 -22.91 -29.24
N ASP A 334 32.75 -23.19 -30.48
CA ASP A 334 33.26 -22.24 -31.47
C ASP A 334 32.17 -21.45 -32.20
N THR A 335 30.88 -21.72 -31.95
CA THR A 335 29.78 -20.96 -32.55
C THR A 335 29.78 -19.49 -32.08
N LEU A 336 29.40 -18.58 -32.98
CA LEU A 336 29.19 -17.15 -32.67
C LEU A 336 27.88 -16.91 -31.89
N MET A 337 26.96 -17.88 -31.90
CA MET A 337 25.70 -17.79 -31.16
C MET A 337 25.96 -17.85 -29.65
N THR A 338 25.79 -16.73 -28.97
CA THR A 338 25.89 -16.63 -27.51
C THR A 338 24.71 -17.31 -26.82
N PRO A 339 24.80 -17.62 -25.51
CA PRO A 339 23.63 -18.05 -24.75
C PRO A 339 22.45 -17.09 -24.94
N GLN A 340 21.26 -17.65 -25.15
CA GLN A 340 20.03 -16.87 -25.34
C GLN A 340 19.09 -16.98 -24.15
N ALA A 341 18.96 -18.15 -23.55
CA ALA A 341 18.08 -18.34 -22.40
C ALA A 341 18.58 -17.58 -21.17
N ALA A 342 17.68 -16.94 -20.43
CA ALA A 342 18.00 -16.19 -19.21
C ALA A 342 18.68 -17.07 -18.16
N SER A 343 18.21 -18.31 -17.97
CA SER A 343 18.87 -19.31 -17.11
C SER A 343 20.31 -19.67 -17.51
N GLU A 344 20.69 -19.38 -18.75
CA GLU A 344 22.02 -19.62 -19.32
C GLU A 344 22.85 -18.32 -19.43
N GLY A 345 22.34 -17.20 -18.88
CA GLY A 345 22.97 -15.88 -18.92
C GLY A 345 22.68 -15.07 -20.19
N GLY A 346 21.67 -15.47 -20.98
CA GLY A 346 21.21 -14.76 -22.18
C GLY A 346 20.05 -13.79 -21.93
N PRO A 347 19.60 -13.05 -22.96
CA PRO A 347 18.59 -12.00 -22.83
C PRO A 347 17.13 -12.47 -22.98
N VAL A 348 16.88 -13.71 -23.40
CA VAL A 348 15.53 -14.21 -23.70
C VAL A 348 14.96 -14.96 -22.48
N PRO A 349 13.76 -14.60 -21.99
CA PRO A 349 13.09 -15.35 -20.93
C PRO A 349 12.92 -16.84 -21.29
N ASP A 350 13.11 -17.73 -20.31
CA ASP A 350 13.11 -19.18 -20.53
C ASP A 350 11.77 -19.72 -21.08
N ASP A 351 10.65 -19.08 -20.73
CA ASP A 351 9.33 -19.40 -21.25
C ASP A 351 9.16 -18.98 -22.72
N GLN A 352 9.79 -17.88 -23.13
CA GLN A 352 9.77 -17.39 -24.51
C GLN A 352 10.66 -18.19 -25.46
N ILE A 353 11.72 -18.85 -24.96
CA ILE A 353 12.55 -19.75 -25.77
C ILE A 353 11.70 -20.84 -26.45
N LYS A 354 10.71 -21.38 -25.73
CA LYS A 354 9.84 -22.43 -26.27
C LYS A 354 8.97 -21.90 -27.41
N LEU A 355 8.49 -20.66 -27.32
CA LEU A 355 7.74 -20.00 -28.37
C LEU A 355 8.60 -19.84 -29.63
N VAL A 356 9.84 -19.35 -29.48
CA VAL A 356 10.79 -19.24 -30.60
C VAL A 356 11.04 -20.60 -31.23
N VAL A 357 11.26 -21.65 -30.43
CA VAL A 357 11.50 -23.01 -30.93
C VAL A 357 10.27 -23.58 -31.65
N GLU A 358 9.07 -23.32 -31.17
CA GLU A 358 7.82 -23.73 -31.83
C GLU A 358 7.67 -23.04 -33.19
N TRP A 359 7.89 -21.72 -33.24
CA TRP A 359 7.90 -20.97 -34.50
C TRP A 359 8.98 -21.49 -35.45
N LEU A 360 10.18 -21.72 -34.94
CA LEU A 360 11.28 -22.30 -35.68
C LEU A 360 10.97 -23.70 -36.22
N ARG A 361 10.08 -24.48 -35.60
CA ARG A 361 9.67 -25.82 -36.09
C ARG A 361 8.52 -25.77 -37.09
N THR A 362 7.58 -24.85 -36.90
CA THR A 362 6.28 -24.87 -37.58
C THR A 362 6.10 -23.74 -38.58
N GLY A 363 6.89 -22.68 -38.46
CA GLY A 363 6.73 -21.41 -39.18
C GLY A 363 5.49 -20.61 -38.76
N LYS A 364 4.79 -21.02 -37.70
CA LYS A 364 3.56 -20.40 -37.21
C LYS A 364 3.78 -19.59 -35.95
#